data_AF-A0A0R2E358-F1
#
_entry.id   AF-A0A0R2E358-F1
#
_cell.length_a   1.000
_cell.length_b   1.000
_cell.length_c   1.000
_cell.angle_alpha   90.00
_cell.angle_beta   90.00
_cell.angle_gamma   90.00
#
_symmetry.space_group_name_H-M   'P 1'
#
loop_
_entity.id
_entity.type
_entity.pdbx_description
1 polymer ?
#
loop_
_entity_poly.entity_id
_entity_poly.type
_entity_poly.pdbx_seq_one_letter_code
_entity_poly.pdbx_strand_id
1 'polypeptide(L)' 'MEVVIMYQVYDNFGGYPEQLSKNRLIELAKSVCPFSLISSTFEAINELQQAGYYVSRIDLLY' A
#
# COMPACT_ATOMS: atom_id res chain seq x y z
N MET A 1 2.97 7.52 23.50
CA MET A 1 2.18 7.64 22.26
C MET A 1 3.12 7.31 21.12
N GLU A 2 2.94 6.15 20.50
CA GLU A 2 3.71 5.72 19.33
C GLU A 2 2.80 5.84 18.11
N VAL A 3 3.26 6.55 17.08
CA VAL A 3 2.48 6.70 15.84
C VAL A 3 2.82 5.51 14.95
N VAL A 4 1.86 4.60 14.78
CA VAL A 4 2.02 3.47 13.85
C VAL A 4 1.53 3.91 12.48
N ILE A 5 2.46 4.01 11.53
CA ILE A 5 2.14 4.38 10.15
C ILE A 5 1.53 3.18 9.44
N MET A 6 0.25 3.29 9.08
CA MET A 6 -0.50 2.32 8.29
C MET A 6 -0.94 2.93 6.97
N TYR A 7 -1.28 2.06 6.03
CA TYR A 7 -1.75 2.42 4.69
C TYR A 7 -3.05 1.68 4.41
N GLN A 8 -4.09 2.43 4.07
CA GLN A 8 -5.32 1.87 3.56
C GLN A 8 -5.16 1.66 2.06
N VAL A 9 -5.34 0.42 1.61
CA VAL A 9 -5.30 0.05 0.19
C VAL A 9 -6.67 -0.48 -0.21
N TYR A 10 -7.22 0.00 -1.31
CA TYR A 10 -8.43 -0.58 -1.89
C TYR A 10 -8.29 -0.74 -3.39
N ASP A 11 -8.88 -1.81 -3.91
CA ASP A 11 -8.94 -2.09 -5.34
C ASP A 11 -10.11 -1.30 -5.97
N ASN A 12 -9.87 -0.56 -7.05
CA ASN A 12 -10.94 0.12 -7.81
C ASN A 12 -11.99 -0.84 -8.37
N PHE A 13 -11.71 -2.15 -8.46
CA PHE A 13 -12.67 -3.14 -8.94
C PHE A 13 -13.73 -3.55 -7.89
N GLY A 14 -13.84 -2.82 -6.77
CA GLY A 14 -14.87 -3.05 -5.76
C GLY A 14 -14.41 -3.93 -4.60
N GLY A 15 -13.09 -3.97 -4.34
CA GLY A 15 -12.53 -4.66 -3.19
C GLY A 15 -12.83 -3.95 -1.87
N TYR A 16 -12.80 -4.70 -0.76
CA TYR A 16 -12.85 -4.12 0.58
C TYR A 16 -11.53 -3.39 0.89
N PRO A 17 -11.57 -2.22 1.55
CA PRO A 17 -10.37 -1.52 1.94
C PRO A 17 -9.60 -2.32 2.99
N GLU A 18 -8.34 -2.66 2.69
CA GLU A 18 -7.43 -3.38 3.57
C GLU A 18 -6.44 -2.41 4.22
N GLN A 19 -6.11 -2.63 5.49
CA GLN A 19 -5.12 -1.82 6.19
C GLN A 19 -3.79 -2.57 6.26
N LEU A 20 -2.79 -2.02 5.61
CA LEU A 20 -1.46 -2.61 5.47
C LEU A 20 -0.41 -1.78 6.18
N SER A 21 0.50 -2.44 6.88
CA SER A 21 1.73 -1.79 7.34
C SER A 21 2.63 -1.45 6.15
N LYS A 22 3.64 -0.59 6.37
CA LYS A 22 4.65 -0.26 5.36
C LYS A 22 5.23 -1.49 4.64
N ASN A 23 5.58 -2.53 5.39
CA ASN A 23 6.21 -3.73 4.82
C ASN A 23 5.20 -4.53 3.98
N ARG A 24 3.98 -4.70 4.47
CA ARG A 24 2.92 -5.41 3.74
C ARG A 24 2.50 -4.70 2.46
N LEU A 25 2.49 -3.36 2.46
CA LEU A 25 2.26 -2.58 1.25
C LEU A 25 3.31 -2.87 0.17
N ILE A 26 4.59 -2.93 0.55
CA ILE A 26 5.69 -3.25 -0.37
C ILE A 26 5.58 -4.69 -0.88
N GLU A 27 5.25 -5.64 -0.01
CA GLU A 27 5.00 -7.03 -0.42
C GLU A 27 3.85 -7.15 -1.42
N LEU A 28 2.73 -6.46 -1.15
CA LEU A 28 1.59 -6.42 -2.06
C LEU A 28 1.99 -5.84 -3.41
N ALA A 29 2.68 -4.69 -3.42
CA ALA A 29 3.14 -4.06 -4.65
C ALA A 29 4.06 -5.00 -5.47
N LYS A 30 4.96 -5.74 -4.81
CA LYS A 30 5.81 -6.74 -5.49
C LYS A 30 5.02 -7.93 -6.02
N SER A 31 3.93 -8.32 -5.34
CA SER A 31 3.05 -9.39 -5.82
C SER A 31 2.23 -8.95 -7.03
N VAL A 32 1.77 -7.70 -7.07
CA VAL A 32 0.96 -7.15 -8.15
C VAL A 32 1.84 -6.80 -9.36
N CYS A 33 3.00 -6.18 -9.11
CA CYS A 33 3.97 -5.74 -10.12
C CYS A 33 5.31 -6.47 -9.95
N PRO A 34 5.41 -7.78 -10.29
CA PRO A 34 6.61 -8.58 -10.04
C PRO A 34 7.83 -8.15 -10.87
N PHE A 35 7.63 -7.41 -11.96
CA PHE A 35 8.69 -6.90 -12.82
C PHE A 35 9.20 -5.50 -12.41
N SER A 36 8.50 -4.83 -11.50
CA SER A 36 8.87 -3.49 -11.04
C SER A 36 9.87 -3.56 -9.88
N LEU A 37 10.91 -2.75 -9.96
CA LEU A 37 11.92 -2.61 -8.90
C LEU A 37 11.35 -1.78 -7.75
N ILE A 38 10.66 -2.44 -6.82
CA ILE A 38 10.07 -1.80 -5.65
C ILE A 38 11.02 -1.93 -4.46
N SER A 39 11.67 -0.82 -4.11
CA SER A 39 12.63 -0.72 -2.99
C SER A 39 12.13 0.20 -1.87
N SER A 40 11.15 1.06 -2.16
CA SER A 40 10.60 2.03 -1.23
C SER A 40 9.07 2.00 -1.16
N THR A 41 8.52 2.59 -0.10
CA THR A 41 7.07 2.76 0.06
C THR A 41 6.50 3.66 -1.02
N PHE A 42 7.24 4.68 -1.44
CA PHE A 42 6.82 5.60 -2.49
C PHE A 42 6.66 4.88 -3.83
N GLU A 43 7.63 4.05 -4.21
CA GLU A 43 7.54 3.21 -5.42
C GLU A 43 6.37 2.24 -5.31
N ALA A 44 6.19 1.58 -4.16
CA ALA A 44 5.07 0.66 -3.94
C ALA A 44 3.71 1.35 -4.15
N ILE A 45 3.54 2.57 -3.62
CA ILE A 45 2.30 3.36 -3.79
C ILE A 45 2.08 3.68 -5.26
N ASN A 46 3.12 4.16 -5.97
CA ASN A 46 2.99 4.57 -7.36
C ASN A 46 2.64 3.38 -8.27
N GLU A 47 3.30 2.23 -8.09
CA GLU A 47 3.02 1.01 -8.85
C GLU A 47 1.60 0.50 -8.58
N LEU A 48 1.17 0.47 -7.31
CA LEU A 48 -0.18 0.08 -6.93
C LEU A 48 -1.23 1.03 -7.54
N GLN A 49 -0.98 2.34 -7.52
CA GLN A 49 -1.85 3.34 -8.16
C GLN A 49 -1.96 3.15 -9.68
N GLN A 50 -0.86 2.83 -10.35
CA GLN A 50 -0.87 2.50 -11.79
C GLN A 50 -1.60 1.20 -12.09
N ALA A 51 -1.53 0.22 -11.18
CA ALA A 51 -2.28 -1.03 -11.27
C ALA A 51 -3.78 -0.87 -10.95
N GLY A 52 -4.23 0.32 -10.55
CA GLY A 52 -5.64 0.63 -10.25
C GLY A 52 -6.01 0.53 -8.77
N TYR A 53 -5.05 0.33 -7.87
CA TYR A 53 -5.30 0.39 -6.43
C TYR A 53 -5.24 1.83 -5.93
N TYR A 54 -6.12 2.20 -5.03
CA TYR A 54 -5.95 3.44 -4.29
C TYR A 54 -5.23 3.16 -2.98
N VAL A 55 -4.28 4.02 -2.66
CA VAL A 55 -3.50 3.93 -1.41
C VAL A 55 -3.59 5.26 -0.67
N SER A 56 -3.98 5.19 0.60
CA SER A 56 -4.04 6.34 1.52
C SER A 56 -3.28 6.06 2.79
N ARG A 57 -2.60 7.06 3.33
CA ARG A 57 -1.94 6.94 4.64
C ARG A 57 -2.97 7.13 5.75
N ILE A 58 -2.95 6.23 6.73
CA ILE A 58 -3.74 6.30 7.96
C ILE A 58 -2.77 6.20 9.13
N ASP A 59 -2.54 7.32 9.82
CA ASP A 59 -1.76 7.35 11.05
C ASP A 59 -2.68 6.93 12.21
N LEU A 60 -2.46 5.74 12.77
CA LEU A 60 -3.19 5.29 13.96
C LEU A 60 -2.47 5.80 15.21
N LEU A 61 -3.19 6.56 16.05
CA LEU A 61 -2.74 6.98 17.37
C LEU A 61 -3.11 5.87 18.38
N TYR A 62 -2.11 5.22 18.97
CA TYR A 62 -2.25 4.24 20.06
C TYR A 62 -1.60 4.74 21.36
#